data_AF-A0A931T7K6-F1
#
_entry.id   AF-A0A931T7K6-F1
#
_cell.length_a   1.000
_cell.length_b   1.000
_cell.length_c   1.000
_cell.angle_alpha   90.00
_cell.angle_beta   90.00
_cell.angle_gamma   90.00
#
_symmetry.space_group_name_H-M   'P 1'
#
loop_
_entity.id
_entity.type
_entity.pdbx_description
1 polymer ?
#
loop_
_entity_poly.entity_id
_entity_poly.type
_entity_poly.pdbx_seq_one_letter_code
_entity_poly.pdbx_strand_id
1 'polypeptide(L)'
;MAKLTIEIEPALQRQIERIVRDGWYPDASALAVEALRQYAEAKSHLGDSPPLLHRFAADALNASKPETALKFVSRGITLLDSQAIADLGLYQKLVELKVQILLVLERADDAIVTLDAAKDKLPNNPTIDGWLKKLKK
;
A
#
# COMPACT_ATOMS: atom_id res chain seq x y z
N MET A 1 -19.08 18.97 -26.08
CA MET A 1 -18.04 17.99 -25.70
C MET A 1 -16.69 18.62 -25.96
N ALA A 2 -15.85 18.82 -24.94
CA ALA A 2 -14.54 19.42 -25.12
C ALA A 2 -13.62 18.41 -25.83
N LYS A 3 -13.15 18.75 -27.03
CA LYS A 3 -12.19 17.94 -27.78
C LYS A 3 -10.83 18.15 -27.11
N LEU A 4 -10.42 17.23 -26.23
CA LEU A 4 -9.08 17.19 -25.66
C LEU A 4 -8.08 17.09 -26.82
N THR A 5 -7.39 18.19 -27.10
CA THR A 5 -6.34 18.24 -28.11
C THR A 5 -5.05 18.03 -27.33
N ILE A 6 -4.59 16.78 -27.28
CA ILE A 6 -3.35 16.43 -26.58
C ILE A 6 -2.25 16.49 -27.64
N GLU A 7 -1.33 17.45 -27.50
CA GLU A 7 -0.11 17.46 -28.31
C GLU A 7 0.80 16.32 -27.86
N ILE A 8 0.96 15.32 -28.72
CA ILE A 8 1.91 14.24 -28.51
C ILE A 8 3.27 14.74 -28.97
N GLU A 9 4.28 14.57 -28.12
CA GLU A 9 5.65 14.97 -28.47
C GLU A 9 6.09 14.28 -29.79
N PRO A 10 6.65 15.01 -30.77
CA PRO A 10 6.95 14.45 -32.10
C PRO A 10 7.88 13.23 -32.07
N ALA A 11 8.77 13.15 -31.08
CA ALA A 11 9.63 11.99 -30.87
C ALA A 11 8.83 10.74 -30.47
N LEU A 12 7.90 10.89 -29.53
CA LEU A 12 7.00 9.83 -29.07
C LEU A 12 6.08 9.37 -30.21
N GLN A 13 5.59 10.29 -31.02
CA GLN A 13 4.74 9.96 -32.17
C GLN A 13 5.48 9.09 -33.20
N ARG A 14 6.72 9.45 -33.57
CA ARG A 14 7.55 8.62 -34.46
C ARG A 14 7.83 7.23 -33.89
N GLN A 15 7.97 7.12 -32.57
CA GLN A 15 8.20 5.85 -31.90
C GLN A 15 6.94 4.96 -31.93
N ILE A 16 5.76 5.54 -31.69
CA ILE A 16 4.46 4.86 -31.80
C ILE A 16 4.27 4.32 -33.22
N GLU A 17 4.50 5.15 -34.24
CA GLU A 17 4.39 4.76 -35.65
C GLU A 17 5.35 3.62 -35.99
N ARG A 18 6.58 3.65 -35.48
CA ARG A 18 7.55 2.57 -35.67
C ARG A 18 7.06 1.26 -35.05
N ILE A 19 6.60 1.29 -33.80
CA ILE A 19 6.13 0.10 -33.07
C ILE A 19 4.94 -0.56 -33.77
N VAL A 20 3.99 0.24 -34.26
CA VAL A 20 2.82 -0.25 -35.01
C VAL A 20 3.26 -0.82 -36.36
N ARG A 21 4.12 -0.11 -37.11
CA ARG A 21 4.64 -0.58 -38.40
C ARG A 21 5.41 -1.89 -38.28
N ASP A 22 6.17 -2.05 -37.20
CA ASP A 22 6.95 -3.25 -36.92
C ASP A 22 6.06 -4.44 -36.46
N GLY A 23 4.73 -4.23 -36.38
CA GLY A 23 3.74 -5.29 -36.13
C GLY A 23 3.59 -5.70 -34.67
N TRP A 24 4.19 -4.95 -33.73
CA TRP A 24 4.10 -5.24 -32.30
C TRP A 24 2.70 -4.98 -31.75
N TYR A 25 1.99 -4.02 -32.35
CA TYR A 25 0.60 -3.68 -32.04
C TYR A 25 -0.17 -3.40 -33.33
N PRO A 26 -1.47 -3.75 -33.38
CA PRO A 26 -2.27 -3.60 -34.60
C PRO A 26 -2.55 -2.14 -34.97
N ASP A 27 -2.65 -1.25 -33.98
CA ASP A 27 -2.77 0.19 -34.18
C ASP A 27 -2.28 0.97 -32.94
N ALA A 28 -2.23 2.30 -33.05
CA ALA A 28 -1.83 3.18 -31.96
C ALA A 28 -2.82 3.15 -30.78
N SER A 29 -4.10 2.82 -31.03
CA SER A 29 -5.12 2.72 -29.99
C SER A 29 -4.87 1.52 -29.08
N ALA A 30 -4.53 0.37 -29.65
CA ALA A 30 -4.19 -0.85 -28.93
C ALA A 30 -2.93 -0.67 -28.08
N LEU A 31 -1.91 0.01 -28.64
CA LEU A 31 -0.72 0.40 -27.88
C LEU A 31 -1.06 1.33 -26.71
N ALA A 32 -1.92 2.33 -26.92
CA ALA A 32 -2.32 3.26 -25.87
C ALA A 32 -3.15 2.58 -24.77
N VAL A 33 -4.05 1.67 -25.12
CA VAL A 33 -4.84 0.88 -24.16
C VAL A 33 -3.92 0.00 -23.31
N GLU A 34 -2.97 -0.68 -23.93
CA GLU A 34 -2.02 -1.53 -23.21
C GLU A 34 -1.07 -0.71 -22.33
N ALA A 35 -0.58 0.44 -22.80
CA ALA A 35 0.22 1.36 -21.99
C ALA A 35 -0.56 1.91 -20.79
N LEU A 36 -1.84 2.26 -20.97
CA LEU A 36 -2.72 2.68 -19.89
C LEU A 36 -2.99 1.54 -18.90
N ARG A 37 -3.13 0.30 -19.39
CA ARG A 37 -3.28 -0.89 -18.55
C ARG A 37 -2.03 -1.15 -17.73
N GLN A 38 -0.85 -1.12 -18.34
CA GLN A 38 0.43 -1.27 -17.64
C GLN A 38 0.67 -0.13 -16.65
N TYR A 39 0.28 1.10 -16.99
CA TYR A 39 0.31 2.22 -16.05
C TYR A 39 -0.67 1.99 -14.88
N ALA A 40 -1.89 1.53 -15.13
CA ALA A 40 -2.87 1.23 -14.09
C ALA A 40 -2.42 0.07 -13.20
N GLU A 41 -1.75 -0.94 -13.76
CA GLU A 41 -1.15 -2.07 -13.04
C GLU A 41 0.06 -1.62 -12.20
N ALA A 42 0.97 -0.83 -12.78
CA ALA A 42 2.08 -0.22 -12.05
C ALA A 42 1.58 0.72 -10.94
N LYS A 43 0.48 1.45 -11.17
CA LYS A 43 -0.15 2.33 -10.18
C LYS A 43 -0.92 1.54 -9.11
N SER A 44 -1.48 0.39 -9.46
CA SER A 44 -2.04 -0.58 -8.52
C SER A 44 -0.97 -1.05 -7.54
N HIS A 45 0.26 -1.30 -8.01
CA HIS A 45 1.40 -1.62 -7.16
C HIS A 45 1.94 -0.42 -6.35
N LEU A 46 1.84 0.81 -6.87
CA LEU A 46 2.21 2.01 -6.12
C LEU A 46 1.24 2.29 -4.96
N GLY A 47 -0.07 2.14 -5.16
CA GLY A 47 -1.08 2.37 -4.13
C GLY A 47 -1.11 1.32 -3.01
N ASP A 48 -0.58 0.12 -3.28
CA ASP A 48 -0.61 -1.05 -2.39
C ASP A 48 0.81 -1.42 -1.92
N SER A 49 1.66 -0.42 -1.67
CA SER A 49 2.96 -0.63 -1.02
C SER A 49 2.84 -0.47 0.50
N PRO A 50 3.46 -1.35 1.31
CA PRO A 50 3.38 -1.24 2.77
C PRO A 50 3.76 0.14 3.35
N PRO A 51 4.77 0.88 2.83
CA PRO A 51 5.06 2.23 3.29
C PRO A 51 3.94 3.23 3.01
N LEU A 52 3.31 3.17 1.83
CA LEU A 52 2.20 4.06 1.48
C LEU A 52 0.94 3.71 2.25
N LEU A 53 0.67 2.43 2.48
CA LEU A 53 -0.43 1.97 3.31
C LEU A 53 -0.28 2.40 4.77
N HIS A 54 0.94 2.41 5.31
CA HIS A 54 1.22 3.01 6.62
C HIS A 54 0.85 4.50 6.63
N ARG A 55 1.27 5.27 5.62
CA ARG A 55 0.95 6.70 5.52
C ARG A 55 -0.56 6.94 5.37
N PHE A 56 -1.25 6.21 4.51
CA PHE A 56 -2.69 6.33 4.33
C PHE A 56 -3.46 5.98 5.61
N ALA A 57 -3.00 4.97 6.36
CA ALA A 57 -3.56 4.66 7.66
C ALA A 57 -3.38 5.81 8.66
N ALA A 58 -2.19 6.41 8.73
CA ALA A 58 -1.94 7.56 9.59
C ALA A 58 -2.78 8.79 9.19
N ASP A 59 -2.85 9.10 7.91
CA ASP A 59 -3.66 10.22 7.38
C ASP A 59 -5.16 9.99 7.65
N ALA A 60 -5.66 8.76 7.49
CA ALA A 60 -7.04 8.40 7.81
C ALA A 60 -7.34 8.50 9.31
N LEU A 61 -6.40 8.09 10.17
CA LEU A 61 -6.54 8.23 11.62
C LEU A 61 -6.58 9.70 12.05
N ASN A 62 -5.69 10.53 11.50
CA ASN A 62 -5.68 11.99 11.72
C ASN A 62 -6.97 12.66 11.23
N ALA A 63 -7.61 12.12 10.19
CA ALA A 63 -8.90 12.56 9.69
C ALA A 63 -10.10 11.98 10.48
N SER A 64 -9.87 11.37 11.64
CA SER A 64 -10.88 10.73 12.48
C SER A 64 -11.68 9.63 11.76
N LYS A 65 -11.02 8.85 10.89
CA LYS A 65 -11.61 7.71 10.17
C LYS A 65 -10.92 6.40 10.59
N PRO A 66 -11.02 5.97 11.85
CA PRO A 66 -10.25 4.85 12.39
C PRO A 66 -10.54 3.50 11.71
N GLU A 67 -11.76 3.25 11.24
CA GLU A 67 -12.11 2.03 10.50
C GLU A 67 -11.44 2.01 9.11
N THR A 68 -11.31 3.18 8.49
CA THR A 68 -10.59 3.30 7.22
C THR A 68 -9.10 3.11 7.44
N ALA A 69 -8.54 3.70 8.49
CA ALA A 69 -7.16 3.49 8.90
C ALA A 69 -6.86 2.00 9.16
N LEU A 70 -7.78 1.29 9.83
CA LEU A 70 -7.65 -0.13 10.12
C LEU A 70 -7.58 -0.99 8.85
N LYS A 71 -8.32 -0.64 7.81
CA LYS A 71 -8.27 -1.33 6.51
C LYS A 71 -6.90 -1.19 5.86
N PHE A 72 -6.37 0.04 5.80
CA PHE A 72 -5.07 0.30 5.19
C PHE A 72 -3.92 -0.39 5.95
N VAL A 73 -3.89 -0.26 7.27
CA VAL A 73 -2.81 -0.87 8.07
C VAL A 73 -2.86 -2.40 8.01
N SER A 74 -4.06 -3.00 8.01
CA SER A 74 -4.21 -4.46 7.91
C SER A 74 -3.74 -4.96 6.55
N ARG A 75 -4.05 -4.24 5.47
CA ARG A 75 -3.54 -4.56 4.13
C ARG A 75 -2.02 -4.47 4.06
N GLY A 76 -1.43 -3.44 4.67
CA GLY A 76 0.03 -3.25 4.71
C GLY A 76 0.76 -4.39 5.42
N ILE A 77 0.19 -4.87 6.54
CA ILE A 77 0.72 -6.03 7.28
C ILE A 77 0.64 -7.30 6.41
N THR A 78 -0.53 -7.59 5.82
CA THR A 78 -0.69 -8.77 4.96
C THR A 78 0.29 -8.79 3.79
N LEU A 79 0.55 -7.63 3.19
CA LEU A 79 1.50 -7.52 2.09
C LEU A 79 2.94 -7.75 2.53
N LEU A 80 3.37 -7.18 3.65
CA LEU A 80 4.70 -7.50 4.21
C LEU A 80 4.81 -8.98 4.58
N ASP A 81 3.72 -9.58 5.08
CA ASP A 81 3.72 -10.99 5.43
C ASP A 81 3.87 -11.91 4.22
N SER A 82 3.44 -11.46 3.05
CA SER A 82 3.60 -12.16 1.78
C SER A 82 4.96 -11.98 1.12
N GLN A 83 5.78 -11.04 1.59
CA GLN A 83 7.10 -10.75 1.00
C GLN A 83 8.19 -11.64 1.63
N ALA A 84 9.08 -12.16 0.78
CA ALA A 84 10.17 -13.06 1.20
C ALA A 84 11.24 -12.36 2.06
N ILE A 85 11.38 -11.04 1.94
CA ILE A 85 12.29 -10.21 2.75
C ILE A 85 11.42 -9.20 3.49
N ALA A 86 11.21 -9.42 4.78
CA ALA A 86 10.42 -8.51 5.60
C ALA A 86 11.30 -7.37 6.12
N ASP A 87 10.98 -6.12 5.75
CA ASP A 87 11.45 -4.95 6.48
C ASP A 87 10.79 -4.97 7.88
N LEU A 88 11.53 -5.52 8.85
CA LEU A 88 11.08 -5.67 10.23
C LEU A 88 10.79 -4.32 10.90
N GLY A 89 11.49 -3.26 10.49
CA GLY A 89 11.26 -1.91 11.02
C GLY A 89 9.93 -1.34 10.53
N LEU A 90 9.61 -1.52 9.25
CA LEU A 90 8.31 -1.13 8.71
C LEU A 90 7.17 -2.00 9.25
N TYR A 91 7.40 -3.30 9.41
CA TYR A 91 6.45 -4.21 10.04
C TYR A 91 6.10 -3.75 11.46
N GLN A 92 7.10 -3.44 12.29
CA GLN A 92 6.88 -2.90 13.63
C GLN A 92 6.03 -1.63 13.61
N LYS A 93 6.34 -0.67 12.73
CA LYS A 93 5.58 0.59 12.61
C LYS A 93 4.11 0.35 12.25
N LEU A 94 3.84 -0.58 11.33
CA LEU A 94 2.47 -0.96 10.96
C LEU A 94 1.74 -1.63 12.12
N VAL A 95 2.39 -2.51 12.88
CA VAL A 95 1.82 -3.13 14.08
C VAL A 95 1.47 -2.07 15.13
N GLU A 96 2.41 -1.15 15.43
CA GLU A 96 2.18 -0.07 16.38
C GLU A 96 1.01 0.83 15.97
N LEU A 97 0.95 1.21 14.70
CA LEU A 97 -0.16 2.01 14.18
C LEU A 97 -1.49 1.26 14.27
N LYS A 98 -1.51 -0.05 13.97
CA LYS A 98 -2.71 -0.88 14.12
C LYS A 98 -3.18 -0.95 15.57
N VAL A 99 -2.26 -1.08 16.53
CA VAL A 99 -2.57 -1.06 17.97
C VAL A 99 -3.19 0.28 18.36
N GLN A 100 -2.61 1.42 17.95
CA GLN A 100 -3.17 2.74 18.24
C GLN A 100 -4.58 2.90 17.67
N ILE A 101 -4.81 2.44 16.43
CA ILE A 101 -6.14 2.47 15.79
C ILE A 101 -7.14 1.62 16.58
N LEU A 102 -6.75 0.41 16.99
CA LEU A 102 -7.62 -0.48 17.75
C LEU A 102 -7.98 0.09 19.12
N LEU A 103 -7.06 0.80 19.77
CA LEU A 103 -7.33 1.52 21.02
C LEU A 103 -8.32 2.67 20.84
N VAL A 104 -8.21 3.43 19.74
CA VAL A 104 -9.19 4.47 19.39
C VAL A 104 -10.59 3.87 19.14
N LEU A 105 -10.64 2.63 18.63
CA LEU A 105 -11.88 1.88 18.41
C LEU A 105 -12.38 1.14 19.66
N GLU A 106 -11.74 1.31 20.83
CA GLU A 106 -12.06 0.59 22.08
C GLU A 106 -11.94 -0.94 21.96
N ARG A 107 -11.11 -1.43 21.03
CA ARG A 107 -10.87 -2.87 20.76
C ARG A 107 -9.55 -3.34 21.36
N ALA A 108 -9.42 -3.21 22.67
CA ALA A 108 -8.17 -3.53 23.38
C ALA A 108 -7.76 -5.02 23.27
N ASP A 109 -8.73 -5.94 23.27
CA ASP A 109 -8.46 -7.37 23.12
C ASP A 109 -7.83 -7.69 21.75
N ASP A 110 -8.35 -7.10 20.68
CA ASP A 110 -7.78 -7.26 19.33
C ASP A 110 -6.38 -6.64 19.21
N ALA A 111 -6.12 -5.56 19.97
CA ALA A 111 -4.79 -4.96 20.03
C ALA A 111 -3.80 -5.91 20.71
N ILE A 112 -4.21 -6.59 21.78
CA ILE A 112 -3.41 -7.62 22.45
C ILE A 112 -3.13 -8.80 21.51
N VAL A 113 -4.16 -9.33 20.82
CA VAL A 113 -3.98 -10.42 19.85
C VAL A 113 -3.00 -10.00 18.74
N THR A 114 -3.10 -8.77 18.26
CA THR A 114 -2.19 -8.23 17.23
C THR A 114 -0.74 -8.19 17.73
N LEU A 115 -0.50 -7.76 18.97
CA LEU A 115 0.83 -7.70 19.58
C LEU A 115 1.41 -9.09 19.85
N ASP A 116 0.58 -10.03 20.32
CA ASP A 116 1.02 -11.41 20.56
C ASP A 116 1.41 -12.09 19.23
N ALA A 117 0.63 -11.91 18.15
CA ALA A 117 0.99 -12.41 16.82
C ALA A 117 2.28 -11.78 16.25
N ALA A 118 2.55 -10.51 16.57
CA ALA A 118 3.77 -9.84 16.10
C ALA A 118 5.06 -10.42 16.72
N LYS A 119 4.98 -11.13 17.86
CA LYS A 119 6.14 -11.75 18.52
C LYS A 119 6.79 -12.85 17.69
N ASP A 120 6.02 -13.53 16.83
CA ASP A 120 6.54 -14.57 15.96
C ASP A 120 7.58 -13.99 14.97
N LYS A 121 7.38 -12.74 14.53
CA LYS A 121 8.28 -12.04 13.59
C LYS A 121 9.26 -11.10 14.25
N LEU A 122 8.91 -10.55 15.42
CA LEU A 122 9.72 -9.60 16.18
C LEU A 122 10.01 -10.17 17.59
N PRO A 123 10.77 -11.28 17.69
CA PRO A 123 11.11 -11.84 18.98
C PRO A 123 11.98 -10.86 19.79
N ASN A 124 11.70 -10.73 21.09
CA ASN A 124 12.40 -9.85 22.02
C ASN A 124 12.35 -8.35 21.66
N ASN A 125 11.29 -7.90 20.99
CA ASN A 125 11.13 -6.49 20.64
C ASN A 125 10.64 -5.68 21.87
N PRO A 126 11.45 -4.74 22.39
CA PRO A 126 11.12 -4.01 23.61
C PRO A 126 9.88 -3.11 23.45
N THR A 127 9.58 -2.67 22.23
CA THR A 127 8.40 -1.84 21.93
C THR A 127 7.13 -2.67 22.07
N ILE A 128 7.11 -3.87 21.49
CA ILE A 128 5.97 -4.80 21.58
C ILE A 128 5.73 -5.22 23.03
N ASP A 129 6.79 -5.57 23.76
CA ASP A 129 6.70 -5.91 25.18
C ASP A 129 6.20 -4.73 26.04
N GLY A 130 6.65 -3.51 25.73
CA GLY A 130 6.18 -2.29 26.37
C GLY A 130 4.68 -2.05 26.18
N TRP A 131 4.14 -2.30 24.99
CA TRP A 131 2.71 -2.22 24.71
C TRP A 131 1.93 -3.30 25.45
N LEU A 132 2.35 -4.57 25.38
CA LEU A 132 1.68 -5.66 26.08
C LEU A 132 1.60 -5.44 27.59
N LYS A 133 2.66 -4.92 28.21
CA LYS A 133 2.68 -4.58 29.63
C LYS A 133 1.70 -3.46 30.01
N LYS A 134 1.42 -2.53 29.09
CA LYS A 134 0.44 -1.46 29.30
C LYS A 134 -1.00 -1.97 29.18
N LEU A 135 -1.25 -2.91 28.27
CA LEU A 135 -2.60 -3.38 27.95
C LEU A 135 -3.07 -4.58 28.79
N LYS A 136 -2.16 -5.43 29.27
CA LYS A 136 -2.47 -6.59 30.13
C LYS A 136 -2.46 -6.26 31.63
N LYS A 137 -2.41 -4.96 31.99
CA LYS A 137 -2.44 -4.47 33.37
C LYS A 137 -3.85 -4.08 33.76
#